data_AF-A0AAP0E221-F1
#
_entry.id   AF-A0AAP0E221-F1
#
_cell.length_a   1.000
_cell.length_b   1.000
_cell.length_c   1.000
_cell.angle_alpha   90.00
_cell.angle_beta   90.00
_cell.angle_gamma   90.00
#
_symmetry.space_group_name_H-M   'P 1'
#
loop_
_entity.id
_entity.type
_entity.pdbx_description
1 polymer ?
#
loop_
_entity_poly.entity_id
_entity_poly.type
_entity_poly.pdbx_seq_one_letter_code
_entity_poly.pdbx_strand_id
1 'polypeptide(L)'
;MVPRPQRKTKSIDALKRCDHDPHVIAAVAKLFWLDRKVDKARNWLNRAVTLAPDIGDFWALYYKFELQHGTEESQKDVLNRCTAAEPKYGEKWQAISKAVENSHQPVEAILKKVVVVFAKEESVAGAAEK
;
A
#
# COMPACT_ATOMS: atom_id res chain seq x y z
N MET A 1 -17.96 3.28 -19.24
CA MET A 1 -17.09 4.14 -18.42
C MET A 1 -17.90 5.32 -17.89
N VAL A 2 -17.92 5.56 -16.57
CA VAL A 2 -18.75 6.60 -15.93
C VAL A 2 -17.91 7.88 -15.73
N PRO A 3 -18.44 9.08 -16.06
CA PRO A 3 -17.67 10.33 -16.05
C PRO A 3 -17.18 10.75 -14.66
N ARG A 4 -15.94 11.26 -14.64
CA ARG A 4 -15.11 11.65 -13.48
C ARG A 4 -15.78 12.54 -12.40
N PRO A 5 -16.78 13.41 -12.68
CA PRO A 5 -17.40 14.24 -11.65
C PRO A 5 -18.30 13.45 -10.67
N GLN A 6 -19.00 12.41 -11.14
CA GLN A 6 -20.00 11.68 -10.34
C GLN A 6 -19.42 10.62 -9.40
N ARG A 7 -18.11 10.30 -9.53
CA ARG A 7 -17.43 9.40 -8.57
C ARG A 7 -17.45 9.99 -7.16
N LYS A 8 -17.28 11.31 -7.01
CA LYS A 8 -17.08 11.91 -5.69
C LYS A 8 -18.29 11.76 -4.75
N THR A 9 -19.52 11.82 -5.26
CA THR A 9 -20.71 11.83 -4.38
C THR A 9 -21.13 10.43 -3.92
N LYS A 10 -21.03 9.40 -4.79
CA LYS A 10 -21.32 8.00 -4.39
C LYS A 10 -20.22 7.37 -3.55
N SER A 11 -18.96 7.81 -3.74
CA SER A 11 -17.83 7.36 -2.92
C SER A 11 -17.91 7.84 -1.47
N ILE A 12 -18.51 9.01 -1.20
CA ILE A 12 -18.61 9.55 0.17
C ILE A 12 -19.60 8.73 1.03
N ASP A 13 -20.71 8.26 0.45
CA ASP A 13 -21.70 7.45 1.16
C ASP A 13 -21.18 6.03 1.46
N ALA A 14 -20.44 5.44 0.51
CA ALA A 14 -19.71 4.19 0.72
C ALA A 14 -18.56 4.34 1.74
N LEU A 15 -17.85 5.48 1.75
CA LEU A 15 -16.80 5.77 2.74
C LEU A 15 -17.34 5.76 4.17
N LYS A 16 -18.54 6.31 4.40
CA LYS A 16 -19.14 6.35 5.75
C LYS A 16 -19.48 4.97 6.31
N ARG A 17 -19.78 4.00 5.43
CA ARG A 17 -20.15 2.63 5.82
C ARG A 17 -18.96 1.67 5.81
N CYS A 18 -17.86 2.09 5.18
CA CYS A 18 -16.64 1.32 4.96
C CYS A 18 -15.41 2.03 5.58
N ASP A 19 -15.62 2.83 6.63
CA ASP A 19 -14.60 3.62 7.32
C ASP A 19 -13.51 2.74 8.00
N HIS A 20 -13.78 1.43 8.10
CA HIS A 20 -12.92 0.44 8.73
C HIS A 20 -12.48 -0.69 7.78
N ASP A 21 -12.76 -0.62 6.47
CA ASP A 21 -12.20 -1.65 5.58
C ASP A 21 -10.77 -1.28 5.18
N PRO A 22 -9.78 -2.15 5.46
CA PRO A 22 -8.38 -1.87 5.16
C PRO A 22 -8.13 -1.60 3.67
N HIS A 23 -8.84 -2.30 2.78
CA HIS A 23 -8.64 -2.19 1.34
C HIS A 23 -9.20 -0.88 0.80
N VAL A 24 -10.33 -0.41 1.35
CA VAL A 24 -10.89 0.90 0.99
C VAL A 24 -9.96 2.02 1.44
N ILE A 25 -9.43 1.95 2.66
CA ILE A 25 -8.45 2.93 3.17
C ILE A 25 -7.20 2.96 2.27
N ALA A 26 -6.66 1.79 1.90
CA ALA A 26 -5.52 1.70 0.99
C ALA A 26 -5.83 2.27 -0.41
N ALA A 27 -7.03 2.02 -0.96
CA ALA A 27 -7.46 2.57 -2.24
C ALA A 27 -7.61 4.10 -2.19
N VAL A 28 -8.18 4.65 -1.12
CA VAL A 28 -8.26 6.09 -0.88
C VAL A 28 -6.87 6.71 -0.80
N ALA A 29 -5.93 6.03 -0.12
CA ALA A 29 -4.56 6.49 -0.02
C ALA A 29 -3.88 6.56 -1.41
N LYS A 30 -4.08 5.55 -2.26
CA LYS A 30 -3.63 5.57 -3.68
C LYS A 30 -4.25 6.73 -4.47
N LEU A 31 -5.54 7.00 -4.29
CA LEU A 31 -6.19 8.15 -4.94
C LEU A 31 -5.56 9.48 -4.53
N PHE A 32 -5.27 9.67 -3.24
CA PHE A 32 -4.57 10.87 -2.77
C PHE A 32 -3.15 10.96 -3.31
N TRP A 33 -2.46 9.84 -3.46
CA TRP A 33 -1.13 9.80 -4.07
C TRP A 33 -1.16 10.26 -5.54
N LEU A 34 -2.13 9.79 -6.33
CA LEU A 34 -2.34 10.24 -7.71
C LEU A 34 -2.72 11.72 -7.82
N ASP A 35 -3.49 12.24 -6.85
CA ASP A 35 -3.87 13.66 -6.76
C ASP A 35 -2.72 14.55 -6.24
N ARG A 36 -1.49 14.00 -6.11
CA ARG A 36 -0.29 14.66 -5.57
C ARG A 36 -0.45 15.20 -4.14
N LYS A 37 -1.43 14.70 -3.38
CA LYS A 37 -1.67 15.07 -1.98
C LYS A 37 -0.89 14.17 -1.04
N VAL A 38 0.42 14.41 -0.96
CA VAL A 38 1.38 13.62 -0.19
C VAL A 38 1.00 13.52 1.30
N ASP A 39 0.72 14.64 1.97
CA ASP A 39 0.41 14.65 3.41
C ASP A 39 -0.83 13.82 3.75
N LYS A 40 -1.88 13.92 2.92
CA LYS A 40 -3.09 13.12 3.10
C LYS A 40 -2.81 11.66 2.79
N ALA A 41 -2.15 11.36 1.68
CA ALA A 41 -1.81 9.99 1.31
C ALA A 41 -1.04 9.28 2.43
N ARG A 42 -0.05 9.96 3.04
CA ARG A 42 0.69 9.45 4.21
C ARG A 42 -0.23 9.10 5.37
N ASN A 43 -1.12 10.01 5.76
CA ASN A 43 -2.02 9.78 6.88
C ASN A 43 -2.98 8.60 6.61
N TRP A 44 -3.49 8.49 5.39
CA TRP A 44 -4.33 7.36 4.98
C TRP A 44 -3.57 6.04 4.91
N LEU A 45 -2.31 6.03 4.44
CA LEU A 45 -1.44 4.85 4.48
C LEU A 45 -1.14 4.41 5.91
N ASN A 46 -0.84 5.37 6.79
CA ASN A 46 -0.59 5.09 8.20
C ASN A 46 -1.83 4.48 8.89
N ARG A 47 -3.02 4.98 8.56
CA ARG A 47 -4.28 4.40 9.02
C ARG A 47 -4.51 2.99 8.49
N ALA A 48 -4.17 2.71 7.22
CA ALA A 48 -4.32 1.38 6.63
C ALA A 48 -3.45 0.34 7.35
N VAL A 49 -2.18 0.65 7.60
CA VAL A 49 -1.25 -0.27 8.30
C VAL A 49 -1.56 -0.39 9.80
N THR A 50 -2.17 0.63 10.40
CA THR A 50 -2.63 0.56 11.80
C THR A 50 -3.88 -0.32 11.94
N LEU A 51 -4.78 -0.25 10.96
CA LEU A 51 -6.03 -1.01 10.99
C LEU A 51 -5.83 -2.48 10.59
N ALA A 52 -4.91 -2.76 9.66
CA ALA A 52 -4.54 -4.10 9.27
C ALA A 52 -3.00 -4.25 9.20
N PRO A 53 -2.34 -4.33 10.37
CA PRO A 53 -0.89 -4.52 10.44
C PRO A 53 -0.47 -5.89 9.88
N ASP A 54 -1.36 -6.88 9.86
CA ASP A 54 -1.07 -8.20 9.33
C ASP A 54 -1.00 -8.26 7.79
N ILE A 55 -1.41 -7.19 7.08
CA ILE A 55 -1.42 -7.15 5.61
C ILE A 55 -0.14 -6.50 5.08
N GLY A 56 0.76 -7.33 4.55
CA GLY A 56 2.06 -6.92 4.02
C GLY A 56 2.00 -6.03 2.78
N ASP A 57 0.93 -6.13 1.99
CA ASP A 57 0.75 -5.29 0.80
C ASP A 57 0.59 -3.80 1.15
N PHE A 58 -0.02 -3.48 2.29
CA PHE A 58 -0.16 -2.08 2.74
C PHE A 58 1.18 -1.53 3.22
N TRP A 59 1.97 -2.34 3.92
CA TRP A 59 3.34 -1.97 4.29
C TRP A 59 4.20 -1.74 3.06
N ALA A 60 4.10 -2.60 2.04
CA ALA A 60 4.84 -2.42 0.79
C ALA A 60 4.45 -1.14 0.07
N LEU A 61 3.14 -0.84 0.02
CA LEU A 61 2.63 0.40 -0.55
C LEU A 61 3.15 1.63 0.22
N TYR A 62 3.13 1.56 1.55
CA TYR A 62 3.59 2.65 2.40
C TYR A 62 5.10 2.88 2.30
N TYR A 63 5.87 1.81 2.30
CA TYR A 63 7.32 1.89 2.12
C TYR A 63 7.68 2.46 0.74
N LYS A 64 6.98 2.04 -0.32
CA LYS A 64 7.14 2.63 -1.67
C LYS A 64 6.83 4.13 -1.68
N PHE A 65 5.79 4.55 -0.97
CA PHE A 65 5.44 5.96 -0.85
C PHE A 65 6.53 6.76 -0.13
N GLU A 66 7.07 6.26 0.98
CA GLU A 66 8.18 6.90 1.69
C GLU A 66 9.50 6.89 0.88
N LEU A 67 9.70 5.93 -0.02
CA LEU A 67 10.82 5.95 -0.98
C LEU A 67 10.71 7.10 -2.00
N GLN A 68 9.50 7.51 -2.39
CA GLN A 68 9.30 8.56 -3.38
C GLN A 68 9.13 9.96 -2.78
N HIS A 69 8.53 10.06 -1.60
CA HIS A 69 8.13 11.34 -1.00
C HIS A 69 8.62 11.52 0.44
N GLY A 70 9.19 10.48 1.05
CA GLY A 70 9.65 10.49 2.44
C GLY A 70 11.15 10.70 2.60
N THR A 71 11.59 10.74 3.85
CA THR A 71 13.01 10.74 4.24
C THR A 71 13.48 9.33 4.56
N GLU A 72 14.80 9.10 4.55
CA GLU A 72 15.39 7.81 4.96
C GLU A 72 14.98 7.39 6.38
N GLU A 73 14.78 8.35 7.28
CA GLU A 73 14.29 8.09 8.64
C GLU A 73 12.87 7.52 8.63
N SER A 74 11.98 8.08 7.83
CA SER A 74 10.60 7.61 7.70
C SER A 74 10.55 6.23 7.05
N GLN A 75 11.41 5.97 6.05
CA GLN A 75 11.55 4.65 5.44
C GLN A 75 11.99 3.59 6.47
N LYS A 76 12.95 3.94 7.34
CA LYS A 76 13.41 3.06 8.42
C LYS A 76 12.32 2.84 9.48
N ASP A 77 11.54 3.87 9.83
CA ASP A 77 10.40 3.72 10.74
C ASP A 77 9.36 2.73 10.19
N VAL A 78 8.94 2.91 8.93
CA VAL A 78 7.97 2.02 8.27
C VAL A 78 8.48 0.59 8.21
N LEU A 79 9.76 0.40 7.90
CA LEU A 79 10.39 -0.91 7.86
C LEU A 79 10.44 -1.55 9.25
N ASN A 80 10.84 -0.81 10.28
CA ASN A 80 10.87 -1.33 11.65
C ASN A 80 9.47 -1.73 12.14
N ARG A 81 8.47 -0.90 11.85
CA ARG A 81 7.06 -1.18 12.18
C ARG A 81 6.51 -2.36 11.39
N CYS A 82 6.88 -2.51 10.13
CA CYS A 82 6.54 -3.69 9.33
C CYS A 82 7.16 -4.96 9.92
N THR A 83 8.43 -4.91 10.36
CA THR A 83 9.09 -6.04 11.02
C THR A 83 8.40 -6.39 12.33
N ALA A 84 8.05 -5.40 13.15
CA ALA A 84 7.33 -5.60 14.41
C ALA A 84 5.89 -6.11 14.22
N ALA A 85 5.25 -5.76 13.10
CA ALA A 85 3.90 -6.21 12.76
C ALA A 85 3.84 -7.65 12.22
N GLU A 86 4.97 -8.21 11.77
CA GLU A 86 5.09 -9.55 11.18
C GLU A 86 3.93 -9.93 10.24
N PRO A 87 3.71 -9.18 9.14
CA PRO A 87 2.56 -9.39 8.27
C PRO A 87 2.55 -10.79 7.63
N LYS A 88 1.35 -11.39 7.59
CA LYS A 88 1.10 -12.75 7.09
C LYS A 88 0.14 -12.80 5.92
N TYR A 89 -0.60 -11.72 5.70
CA TYR A 89 -1.63 -11.61 4.68
C TYR A 89 -1.23 -10.61 3.60
N GLY A 90 -1.94 -10.68 2.49
CA GLY A 90 -1.68 -9.88 1.30
C GLY A 90 -1.44 -10.77 0.10
N GLU A 91 -2.09 -10.46 -1.03
CA GLU A 91 -1.98 -11.23 -2.26
C GLU A 91 -0.53 -11.28 -2.76
N LYS A 92 0.15 -10.12 -2.82
CA LYS A 92 1.55 -10.10 -3.29
C LYS A 92 2.51 -10.52 -2.18
N TRP A 93 2.22 -10.13 -0.94
CA TRP A 93 3.00 -10.58 0.21
C TRP A 93 3.05 -12.11 0.33
N GLN A 94 1.90 -12.78 0.28
CA GLN A 94 1.83 -14.24 0.38
C GLN A 94 2.49 -14.93 -0.80
N ALA A 95 2.34 -14.40 -2.02
CA ALA A 95 3.00 -14.95 -3.20
C ALA A 95 4.53 -14.93 -3.05
N ILE A 96 5.10 -13.85 -2.49
CA ILE A 96 6.54 -13.73 -2.26
C ILE A 96 6.97 -14.53 -1.03
N SER A 97 6.26 -14.41 0.09
CA SER A 97 6.62 -15.10 1.35
C SER A 97 6.57 -16.62 1.22
N LYS A 98 5.62 -17.18 0.45
CA LYS A 98 5.50 -18.63 0.22
C LYS A 98 6.44 -19.17 -0.86
N ALA A 99 7.14 -18.30 -1.61
CA ALA A 99 8.12 -18.78 -2.57
C ALA A 99 9.28 -19.45 -1.83
N VAL A 100 9.69 -20.63 -2.29
CA VAL A 100 10.73 -21.46 -1.64
C VAL A 100 12.04 -20.69 -1.45
N GLU A 101 12.39 -19.84 -2.42
CA GLU A 101 13.57 -18.99 -2.41
C GLU A 101 13.55 -17.93 -1.29
N ASN A 102 12.37 -17.63 -0.74
CA ASN A 102 12.14 -16.56 0.22
C ASN A 102 11.82 -17.07 1.63
N SER A 103 11.68 -18.39 1.84
CA SER A 103 11.23 -18.96 3.12
C SER A 103 12.18 -18.69 4.29
N HIS A 104 13.46 -18.40 4.04
CA HIS A 104 14.45 -18.07 5.08
C HIS A 104 14.77 -16.57 5.15
N GLN A 105 14.05 -15.74 4.41
CA GLN A 105 14.36 -14.31 4.34
C GLN A 105 13.64 -13.51 5.43
N PRO A 106 14.29 -12.47 5.98
CA PRO A 106 13.64 -11.58 6.94
C PRO A 106 12.51 -10.79 6.28
N VAL A 107 11.56 -10.32 7.10
CA VAL A 107 10.41 -9.50 6.70
C VAL A 107 10.84 -8.30 5.84
N GLU A 108 11.97 -7.67 6.18
CA GLU A 108 12.55 -6.56 5.42
C GLU A 108 12.90 -6.91 3.97
N ALA A 109 13.44 -8.12 3.74
CA ALA A 109 13.80 -8.57 2.41
C ALA A 109 12.56 -8.94 1.59
N ILE A 110 11.56 -9.56 2.23
CA ILE A 110 10.25 -9.83 1.62
C ILE A 110 9.58 -8.51 1.23
N LEU A 111 9.55 -7.52 2.12
CA LEU A 111 8.99 -6.19 1.87
C LEU A 111 9.62 -5.53 0.64
N LYS A 112 10.96 -5.52 0.56
CA LYS A 112 11.68 -4.96 -0.60
C LYS A 112 11.32 -5.68 -1.90
N LYS A 113 11.19 -7.01 -1.87
CA LYS A 113 10.76 -7.80 -3.04
C LYS A 113 9.33 -7.46 -3.46
N VAL A 114 8.41 -7.37 -2.50
CA VAL A 114 7.01 -6.98 -2.76
C VAL A 114 6.95 -5.58 -3.37
N VAL A 115 7.72 -4.61 -2.85
CA VAL A 115 7.81 -3.25 -3.41
C VAL A 115 8.27 -3.25 -4.88
N VAL A 116 9.25 -4.10 -5.23
CA VAL A 116 9.69 -4.26 -6.63
C VAL A 116 8.58 -4.83 -7.51
N VAL A 117 7.81 -5.80 -7.01
CA VAL A 117 6.63 -6.33 -7.72
C VAL A 117 5.59 -5.24 -7.92
N PHE A 118 5.30 -4.43 -6.90
CA PHE A 118 4.39 -3.28 -7.03
C PHE A 118 4.89 -2.24 -8.05
N ALA A 119 6.19 -1.98 -8.11
CA ALA A 119 6.77 -1.09 -9.11
C ALA A 119 6.61 -1.63 -10.55
N LYS A 120 6.80 -2.95 -10.74
CA LYS A 120 6.57 -3.61 -12.04
C LYS A 120 5.10 -3.53 -12.46
N GLU A 121 4.17 -3.82 -11.54
CA GLU A 121 2.74 -3.81 -11.81
C GLU A 121 2.22 -2.42 -12.19
N GLU A 122 2.69 -1.35 -11.54
CA GLU A 122 2.31 0.01 -11.93
C GLU A 122 2.85 0.39 -13.31
N SER A 123 4.03 -0.09 -13.69
CA SER A 123 4.56 0.14 -15.03
C SER A 123 3.76 -0.62 -16.11
N VAL A 124 3.23 -1.80 -15.78
CA VAL A 124 2.38 -2.58 -16.69
C VAL A 124 0.97 -1.98 -16.77
N ALA A 125 0.40 -1.55 -15.64
CA ALA A 125 -0.89 -0.88 -15.60
C ALA A 125 -0.88 0.46 -16.35
N GLY A 126 0.21 1.24 -16.23
CA GLY A 126 0.40 2.47 -17.00
C GLY A 126 0.61 2.25 -18.50
N ALA A 127 1.04 1.05 -18.91
CA ALA A 127 1.16 0.66 -20.31
C ALA A 127 -0.17 0.15 -20.90
N ALA A 128 -1.03 -0.44 -20.08
CA ALA A 128 -2.36 -0.93 -20.48
C ALA A 128 -3.41 0.18 -20.65
N GLU A 129 -3.14 1.40 -20.18
CA GLU A 129 -3.99 2.59 -20.35
C GLU A 129 -3.59 3.47 -21.57
N LYS A 130 -2.65 3.03 -22.41
CA LYS A 130 -2.26 3.72 -23.65
C LYS A 130 -2.88 3.11 -24.90
#